data_AF-A0A2E2L353-F1
#
_entry.id   AF-A0A2E2L353-F1
#
_cell.length_a   1.000
_cell.length_b   1.000
_cell.length_c   1.000
_cell.angle_alpha   90.00
_cell.angle_beta   90.00
_cell.angle_gamma   90.00
#
_symmetry.space_group_name_H-M   'P 1'
#
loop_
_entity.id
_entity.type
_entity.pdbx_description
1 polymer ?
#
loop_
_entity_poly.entity_id
_entity_poly.type
_entity_poly.pdbx_seq_one_letter_code
_entity_poly.pdbx_strand_id
1 'polypeptide(L)' 'MAKMGRPPRDTAPVTIRMDQSMLKAIDDYRREQEDLPSRPEVVRRVMEEWLAAQGKNKTAG' A
#
# COMPACT_ATOMS: atom_id res chain seq x y z
N MET A 1 -6.65 25.40 -23.44
CA MET A 1 -6.86 25.10 -22.01
C MET A 1 -5.78 24.12 -21.57
N ALA A 2 -4.74 24.59 -20.89
CA ALA A 2 -3.71 23.70 -20.36
C ALA A 2 -4.36 22.85 -19.25
N LYS A 3 -4.54 21.54 -19.50
CA LYS A 3 -4.84 20.59 -18.43
C LYS A 3 -3.66 20.68 -17.49
N MET A 4 -3.86 21.35 -16.35
CA MET A 4 -2.91 21.41 -15.25
C MET A 4 -2.58 19.97 -14.87
N GLY A 5 -1.49 19.44 -15.45
CA GLY A 5 -0.99 18.12 -15.12
C GLY A 5 -0.74 18.11 -13.62
N ARG A 6 -1.30 17.12 -12.93
CA ARG A 6 -1.09 16.95 -11.49
C ARG A 6 0.42 17.03 -11.22
N PRO A 7 0.87 17.84 -10.24
CA PRO A 7 2.27 17.90 -9.87
C PRO A 7 2.83 16.48 -9.73
N PRO A 8 4.03 16.19 -10.27
CA PRO A 8 4.62 14.88 -10.18
C PRO A 8 4.70 14.48 -8.70
N ARG A 9 3.98 13.42 -8.34
CA ARG A 9 4.14 12.77 -7.04
C ARG A 9 5.16 11.67 -7.23
N ASP A 10 6.09 11.56 -6.28
CA ASP A 10 7.08 10.48 -6.25
C ASP A 10 6.46 9.14 -5.80
N THR A 11 5.31 8.82 -6.37
CA THR A 11 4.51 7.64 -6.07
C THR A 11 3.93 7.11 -7.37
N ALA A 12 4.18 5.85 -7.66
CA ALA A 12 3.56 5.15 -8.79
C ALA A 12 2.43 4.22 -8.30
N PRO A 13 1.32 4.10 -9.05
CA PRO A 13 0.30 3.12 -8.75
C PRO A 13 0.84 1.70 -8.98
N VAL A 14 0.62 0.81 -8.02
CA VAL A 14 0.94 -0.61 -8.14
C VAL A 14 -0.35 -1.37 -8.42
N THR A 15 -0.49 -1.90 -9.65
CA THR A 15 -1.66 -2.71 -10.06
C THR A 15 -1.28 -4.18 -10.08
N ILE A 16 -1.78 -4.96 -9.12
CA ILE A 16 -1.52 -6.40 -9.02
C ILE A 16 -2.84 -7.14 -9.16
N ARG A 17 -2.85 -8.22 -9.95
CA ARG A 17 -3.96 -9.17 -9.96
C ARG A 17 -3.75 -10.16 -8.82
N MET A 18 -4.71 -10.23 -7.92
CA MET A 18 -4.68 -11.11 -6.75
C MET A 18 -5.94 -11.98 -6.75
N ASP A 19 -5.84 -13.17 -6.20
CA ASP A 19 -6.99 -14.04 -6.00
C ASP A 19 -8.02 -13.40 -5.05
N GLN A 20 -9.29 -13.72 -5.27
CA GLN A 20 -10.41 -13.19 -4.48
C GLN A 20 -10.29 -13.56 -2.98
N SER A 21 -9.74 -14.75 -2.69
CA SER A 21 -9.47 -15.19 -1.31
C SER A 21 -8.47 -14.27 -0.61
N MET A 22 -7.43 -13.82 -1.32
CA MET A 22 -6.41 -12.94 -0.77
C MET A 22 -6.96 -11.53 -0.57
N LEU A 23 -7.79 -11.03 -1.51
CA LEU A 23 -8.48 -9.75 -1.34
C LEU A 23 -9.41 -9.77 -0.11
N LYS A 24 -10.12 -10.88 0.10
CA LYS A 24 -10.96 -11.05 1.29
C LYS A 24 -10.14 -11.04 2.58
N ALA A 25 -9.01 -11.73 2.62
CA ALA A 25 -8.13 -11.74 3.79
C ALA A 25 -7.63 -10.32 4.14
N ILE A 26 -7.26 -9.53 3.13
CA ILE A 26 -6.86 -8.12 3.31
C ILE A 26 -8.05 -7.28 3.85
N ASP A 27 -9.25 -7.52 3.34
CA ASP A 27 -10.46 -6.83 3.81
C ASP A 27 -10.86 -7.18 5.23
N ASP A 28 -10.70 -8.44 5.62
CA ASP A 28 -10.96 -8.90 6.98
C ASP A 28 -9.94 -8.26 7.93
N TYR A 29 -8.65 -8.28 7.59
CA TYR A 29 -7.59 -7.62 8.37
C TYR A 29 -7.80 -6.10 8.49
N ARG A 30 -8.31 -5.45 7.45
CA ARG A 30 -8.68 -4.04 7.52
C ARG A 30 -9.74 -3.76 8.57
N ARG A 31 -10.71 -4.67 8.78
CA ARG A 31 -11.80 -4.49 9.75
C ARG A 31 -11.32 -4.57 11.20
N GLU A 32 -10.19 -5.21 11.44
CA GLU A 32 -9.57 -5.34 12.76
C GLU A 32 -8.83 -4.06 13.17
N GLN A 33 -8.52 -3.17 12.22
CA GLN A 33 -7.86 -1.90 12.50
C GLN A 33 -8.86 -0.79 12.79
N GLU A 34 -8.65 -0.06 13.89
CA GLU A 34 -9.54 1.03 14.35
C GLU A 34 -9.70 2.16 13.31
N ASP A 35 -8.64 2.43 12.54
CA ASP A 35 -8.63 3.49 11.51
C ASP A 35 -9.30 3.10 10.18
N LEU A 36 -9.75 1.84 10.02
CA LEU A 36 -10.29 1.29 8.77
C LEU A 36 -9.49 1.72 7.52
N PRO A 37 -8.17 1.50 7.49
CA PRO A 37 -7.29 1.99 6.43
C PRO A 37 -7.73 1.49 5.06
N SER A 38 -7.49 2.26 4.00
CA SER A 38 -7.82 1.80 2.65
C SER A 38 -7.00 0.54 2.29
N ARG A 39 -7.49 -0.30 1.36
CA ARG A 39 -6.74 -1.50 0.91
C ARG A 39 -5.29 -1.16 0.51
N PRO A 40 -5.00 -0.10 -0.27
CA PRO A 40 -3.64 0.33 -0.54
C PRO A 40 -2.80 0.66 0.70
N GLU A 41 -3.40 1.29 1.71
CA GLU A 41 -2.70 1.64 2.95
C GLU A 41 -2.33 0.39 3.76
N VAL A 42 -3.24 -0.58 3.87
CA VAL A 42 -2.97 -1.87 4.51
C VAL A 42 -1.79 -2.57 3.83
N VAL A 43 -1.82 -2.67 2.51
CA VAL A 43 -0.76 -3.31 1.73
C VAL A 43 0.57 -2.57 1.93
N ARG A 44 0.56 -1.23 1.94
CA ARG A 44 1.77 -0.43 2.20
C ARG A 44 2.35 -0.73 3.59
N ARG A 45 1.54 -0.69 4.65
CA ARG A 45 1.98 -0.96 6.03
C ARG A 45 2.60 -2.36 6.16
N VAL A 46 1.93 -3.38 5.64
CA VAL A 46 2.41 -4.77 5.68
C VAL A 46 3.71 -4.93 4.89
N MET A 47 3.81 -4.30 3.72
CA MET A 47 5.03 -4.33 2.91
C MET A 47 6.20 -3.60 3.59
N GLU A 48 5.97 -2.44 4.18
CA GLU A 48 6.99 -1.68 4.91
C GLU A 48 7.52 -2.46 6.10
N GLU A 49 6.63 -3.03 6.92
CA GLU A 49 6.97 -3.87 8.06
C GLU A 49 7.76 -5.10 7.61
N TRP A 50 7.29 -5.79 6.57
CA TRP A 50 7.98 -6.96 6.02
C TRP A 50 9.37 -6.60 5.48
N LEU A 51 9.50 -5.52 4.69
CA LEU A 51 10.79 -5.07 4.15
C LEU A 51 11.77 -4.62 5.24
N ALA A 52 11.26 -3.98 6.30
CA ALA A 52 12.03 -3.63 7.48
C ALA A 52 12.53 -4.88 8.20
N ALA A 53 11.66 -5.89 8.39
CA ALA A 53 12.04 -7.16 9.00
C ALA A 53 13.09 -7.93 8.18
N GLN A 54 13.06 -7.81 6.84
CA GLN A 54 14.09 -8.39 5.97
C GLN A 54 15.41 -7.61 5.96
N GLY A 55 15.52 -6.49 6.70
CA GLY A 55 16.69 -5.62 6.69
C GLY A 55 16.97 -4.95 5.34
N LYS A 56 16.00 -5.00 4.41
CA LYS A 56 16.11 -4.43 3.06
C LYS A 56 15.73 -2.95 3.02
N ASN A 57 15.08 -2.45 4.08
CA ASN A 57 14.79 -1.04 4.23
C ASN A 57 15.94 -0.32 4.96
N LYS A 58 17.08 -0.15 4.29
CA LYS A 58 18.14 0.79 4.68
C LYS A 58 18.15 1.99 3.74
N THR A 59 17.07 2.77 3.63
CA THR A 59 17.17 4.13 3.07
C THR A 59 16.02 5.02 3.56
N ALA A 60 16.17 5.55 4.77
CA ALA A 60 15.80 6.93 5.04
C ALA A 60 17.07 7.60 5.58
N GLY A 61 17.85 8.14 4.67
CA GLY A 61 19.06 8.93 4.88
C GLY A 61 19.13 9.98 3.78
#